data_AF-A0A351Y573-F1
#
_entry.id   AF-A0A351Y573-F1
#
_cell.length_a   1.000
_cell.length_b   1.000
_cell.length_c   1.000
_cell.angle_alpha   90.00
_cell.angle_beta   90.00
_cell.angle_gamma   90.00
#
_symmetry.space_group_name_H-M   'P 1'
#
loop_
_entity.id
_entity.type
_entity.pdbx_description
1 polymer ?
#
loop_
_entity_poly.entity_id
_entity_poly.type
_entity_poly.pdbx_seq_one_letter_code
_entity_poly.pdbx_strand_id
1 'polypeptide(L)' 'MAVGLGLDKSKFTTCLTSAETIANVTAQVQEGNAFGINGTPGNLVVDNQKGTSVLIAGAYPTETFEAEITKILGK' A
#
# COMPACT_ATOMS: atom_id res chain seq x y z
N MET A 1 -13.92 -2.47 13.70
CA MET A 1 -14.70 -2.07 12.50
C MET A 1 -15.21 -0.65 12.68
N ALA A 2 -15.27 0.17 11.62
CA ALA A 2 -15.32 1.65 11.60
C ALA A 2 -15.92 2.38 12.82
N VAL A 3 -17.09 1.97 13.33
CA VAL A 3 -17.74 2.57 14.52
C VAL A 3 -16.87 2.47 15.78
N GLY A 4 -16.14 1.37 15.97
CA GLY A 4 -15.20 1.19 17.08
C GLY A 4 -13.97 2.11 17.01
N LEU A 5 -13.77 2.82 15.89
CA LEU A 5 -12.77 3.88 15.73
C LEU A 5 -13.40 5.28 15.87
N GLY A 6 -14.68 5.38 16.26
CA GLY A 6 -15.39 6.67 16.41
C GLY A 6 -15.91 7.27 15.10
N LEU A 7 -15.89 6.53 13.99
CA LEU A 7 -16.39 7.02 12.70
C LEU A 7 -17.92 7.00 12.65
N ASP A 8 -18.51 8.01 12.01
CA ASP A 8 -19.93 8.05 11.72
C ASP A 8 -20.32 6.89 10.78
N LYS A 9 -21.22 6.04 11.27
CA LYS A 9 -21.65 4.82 10.55
C LYS A 9 -22.26 5.14 9.19
N SER A 10 -23.10 6.17 9.10
CA SER A 10 -23.83 6.49 7.87
C SER A 10 -22.89 7.03 6.82
N LYS A 11 -22.05 8.01 7.19
CA LYS A 11 -21.04 8.59 6.30
C LYS A 11 -20.04 7.55 5.83
N PHE A 12 -19.57 6.69 6.73
CA PHE A 12 -18.66 5.61 6.37
C PHE A 12 -19.31 4.61 5.41
N THR A 13 -20.57 4.24 5.63
CA THR A 13 -21.29 3.31 4.75
C THR A 13 -21.44 3.91 3.35
N THR A 14 -21.85 5.18 3.24
CA THR A 14 -21.95 5.88 1.95
C THR A 14 -20.60 5.93 1.23
N CYS A 15 -19.51 6.22 1.96
CA CYS A 15 -18.16 6.20 1.40
C CYS A 15 -17.80 4.79 0.90
N LEU A 16 -17.92 3.78 1.76
CA LEU A 16 -17.55 2.39 1.47
C LEU A 16 -18.26 1.82 0.23
N THR A 17 -19.54 2.14 0.04
CA THR A 17 -20.34 1.63 -1.10
C THR A 17 -20.36 2.56 -2.31
N SER A 18 -19.64 3.69 -2.27
CA SER A 18 -19.60 4.63 -3.39
C SER A 18 -18.89 4.00 -4.59
N ALA A 19 -19.35 4.35 -5.79
CA ALA A 19 -18.70 3.92 -7.04
C ALA A 19 -17.23 4.38 -7.11
N GLU A 20 -16.94 5.58 -6.60
CA GLU A 20 -15.58 6.11 -6.49
C GLU A 20 -14.68 5.24 -5.62
N THR A 21 -15.14 4.85 -4.42
CA THR A 21 -14.33 4.00 -3.52
C THR A 21 -14.09 2.61 -4.13
N ILE A 22 -15.11 2.03 -4.76
CA ILE A 22 -14.99 0.74 -5.46
C ILE A 22 -13.97 0.84 -6.60
N ALA A 23 -14.01 1.93 -7.38
CA ALA A 23 -13.07 2.17 -8.47
C ALA A 23 -11.63 2.34 -7.93
N ASN A 24 -11.45 3.10 -6.85
CA ASN A 24 -10.14 3.31 -6.23
C ASN A 24 -9.53 2.01 -5.71
N VAL A 25 -10.29 1.18 -4.98
CA VAL A 25 -9.80 -0.13 -4.49
C VAL A 25 -9.45 -1.04 -5.68
N THR A 26 -10.27 -1.06 -6.72
CA THR A 26 -9.98 -1.87 -7.92
C THR A 26 -8.69 -1.41 -8.61
N ALA A 27 -8.49 -0.11 -8.76
CA ALA A 27 -7.28 0.47 -9.35
C ALA A 27 -6.04 0.13 -8.51
N GLN A 28 -6.12 0.23 -7.17
CA GLN A 28 -5.02 -0.12 -6.27
C GLN A 28 -4.65 -1.60 -6.34
N VAL A 29 -5.63 -2.51 -6.48
CA VAL A 29 -5.36 -3.94 -6.69
C VAL A 29 -4.64 -4.17 -8.02
N GLN A 30 -5.07 -3.52 -9.09
CA GLN A 30 -4.42 -3.61 -10.40
C GLN A 30 -3.00 -3.04 -10.38
N GLU A 31 -2.80 -1.92 -9.71
CA GLU A 31 -1.49 -1.30 -9.50
C GLU A 31 -0.54 -2.24 -8.75
N GLY A 32 -0.99 -2.84 -7.64
CA GLY A 32 -0.20 -3.84 -6.92
C GLY A 32 0.21 -5.02 -7.79
N ASN A 33 -0.72 -5.55 -8.59
CA ASN A 33 -0.41 -6.63 -9.54
C ASN A 33 0.63 -6.20 -10.59
N ALA A 34 0.56 -4.96 -11.07
CA ALA A 34 1.53 -4.41 -12.03
C ALA A 34 2.94 -4.28 -11.44
N PHE A 35 3.05 -4.08 -10.13
CA PHE A 35 4.31 -4.13 -9.37
C PHE A 35 4.75 -5.56 -9.01
N GLY A 36 4.04 -6.60 -9.46
CA GLY A 36 4.36 -7.99 -9.18
C GLY A 36 3.94 -8.49 -7.79
N ILE A 37 3.11 -7.73 -7.08
CA ILE A 37 2.55 -8.14 -5.79
C ILE A 37 1.48 -9.21 -6.03
N ASN A 38 1.71 -10.41 -5.53
CA ASN A 38 0.83 -11.57 -5.67
C ASN A 38 0.35 -12.13 -4.32
N GLY A 39 0.72 -11.48 -3.21
CA GLY A 39 0.34 -11.83 -1.85
C GLY A 39 0.54 -10.64 -0.90
N THR A 40 -0.04 -10.73 0.30
CA THR A 40 0.08 -9.67 1.32
C THR A 40 0.74 -10.20 2.60
N PRO A 41 1.56 -9.39 3.29
CA PRO A 41 1.99 -8.02 2.94
C PRO A 41 2.94 -7.99 1.72
N GLY A 42 2.72 -7.04 0.80
CA GLY A 42 3.67 -6.70 -0.26
C GLY A 42 4.05 -5.23 -0.10
N ASN A 43 5.33 -4.94 0.15
CA ASN A 43 5.79 -3.59 0.45
C ASN A 43 6.67 -3.07 -0.68
N LEU A 44 6.39 -1.87 -1.18
CA LEU A 44 7.18 -1.23 -2.22
C LEU A 44 8.00 -0.08 -1.60
N VAL A 45 9.32 -0.19 -1.62
CA VAL A 45 10.24 0.89 -1.24
C VAL A 45 10.49 1.73 -2.49
N VAL A 46 10.08 3.00 -2.48
CA VAL A 46 10.12 3.89 -3.65
C VAL A 46 11.10 5.04 -3.43
N ASP A 47 12.00 5.26 -4.39
CA ASP A 47 12.76 6.51 -4.49
C ASP A 47 11.92 7.52 -5.25
N ASN A 48 11.30 8.45 -4.52
CA ASN A 48 10.44 9.48 -5.10
C ASN A 48 11.18 10.47 -6.03
N GLN A 49 12.51 10.55 -5.96
CA GLN A 49 13.30 11.43 -6.82
C GLN A 49 13.64 10.75 -8.15
N LYS A 50 13.96 9.45 -8.12
CA LYS A 50 14.34 8.69 -9.31
C LYS A 50 13.19 7.91 -9.95
N GLY A 51 12.09 7.73 -9.24
CA GLY A 51 10.96 6.90 -9.66
C GLY A 51 11.25 5.40 -9.66
N THR A 52 12.40 4.96 -9.11
CA THR A 52 12.76 3.54 -8.99
C THR A 52 12.15 2.94 -7.73
N SER A 53 11.90 1.64 -7.74
CA SER A 53 11.36 0.93 -6.58
C SER A 53 11.92 -0.47 -6.39
N VAL A 54 11.83 -0.97 -5.15
CA VAL A 54 12.18 -2.33 -4.77
C VAL A 54 11.00 -2.96 -4.01
N LEU A 55 10.61 -4.17 -4.41
CA LEU A 55 9.57 -4.96 -3.74
C LEU A 55 10.17 -5.80 -2.62
N ILE A 56 9.61 -5.68 -1.41
CA ILE A 56 9.80 -6.58 -0.28
C ILE A 56 8.52 -7.43 -0.15
N ALA A 57 8.58 -8.66 -0.67
CA ALA A 57 7.43 -9.55 -0.78
C ALA A 57 7.21 -10.39 0.49
N GLY A 58 6.54 -9.80 1.48
CA GLY A 58 6.14 -10.49 2.71
C GLY A 58 6.28 -9.62 3.96
N ALA A 59 6.05 -10.25 5.10
CA ALA A 59 6.36 -9.67 6.40
C ALA A 59 7.83 -9.93 6.74
N TYR A 60 8.67 -8.90 6.62
CA TYR A 60 10.09 -8.95 6.96
C TYR A 60 10.38 -8.13 8.23
N PRO A 61 11.51 -8.39 8.90
CA PRO A 61 11.99 -7.54 9.99
C PRO A 61 12.32 -6.12 9.54
N THR A 62 12.28 -5.15 10.46
CA THR A 62 12.53 -3.73 10.19
C THR A 62 13.90 -3.49 9.54
N GLU A 63 14.92 -4.27 9.92
CA GLU A 63 16.28 -4.19 9.40
C GLU A 63 16.34 -4.42 7.88
N THR A 64 15.42 -5.22 7.34
CA THR A 64 15.32 -5.45 5.89
C THR A 64 14.89 -4.17 5.16
N PHE A 65 13.94 -3.43 5.75
CA PHE A 65 13.49 -2.15 5.20
C PHE A 65 14.59 -1.10 5.28
N GLU A 66 15.30 -1.01 6.41
CA GLU A 66 16.42 -0.07 6.57
C GLU A 66 17.53 -0.30 5.54
N ALA A 67 17.86 -1.57 5.27
CA ALA A 67 18.84 -1.95 4.26
C ALA A 67 18.41 -1.53 2.85
N GLU A 68 17.18 -1.82 2.43
CA GLU A 68 16.70 -1.44 1.10
C GLU A 68 16.52 0.07 0.95
N ILE A 69 16.10 0.78 2.00
CA ILE A 69 16.02 2.26 2.01
C ILE A 69 17.43 2.87 1.87
N THR A 70 18.42 2.36 2.60
CA THR A 70 19.81 2.85 2.52
C THR A 70 20.37 2.64 1.12
N LYS A 71 20.18 1.44 0.57
CA LYS A 71 20.60 1.05 -0.77
C LYS A 71 19.93 1.90 -1.87
N ILE A 72 18.61 2.12 -1.80
CA ILE A 72 17.89 2.88 -2.84
C ILE A 72 18.27 4.37 -2.81
N LEU A 73 18.61 4.89 -1.63
CA LEU A 73 19.15 6.25 -1.47
C LEU A 73 20.62 6.37 -1.88
N GLY A 74 21.34 5.27 -2.10
CA GLY A 74 22.77 5.26 -2.41
C GLY A 74 23.65 5.72 -1.25
N LYS A 75 23.24 5.40 -0.01
CA LYS A 75 23.98 5.71 1.22
C LYS A 75 24.65 4.48 1.82
#